data_AF-A0A353F8X4-F1
#
_entry.id   AF-A0A353F8X4-F1
#
_cell.length_a   1.000
_cell.length_b   1.000
_cell.length_c   1.000
_cell.angle_alpha   90.00
_cell.angle_beta   90.00
_cell.angle_gamma   90.00
#
_symmetry.space_group_name_H-M   'P 1'
#
loop_
_entity.id
_entity.type
_entity.pdbx_description
1 polymer ?
#
loop_
_entity_poly.entity_id
_entity_poly.type
_entity_poly.pdbx_seq_one_letter_code
_entity_poly.pdbx_strand_id
1 'polypeptide(L)'
;MQNKGVIRLFAIIFALACLYQLSFTYVANKVENDAEEYAQGDLAKKQRYLDSINSQTVYNLGIDEFTYAEVKEKEINLGLDLRGGMNVILEVSVKDILRELSNDPRNPVLQEAFQRADKKATTGQDNYLSSFFESLEEIKSEKNLNVKLSDPSLFGTKELNDKLGFNAEDNQVKEELNGQVNAA
;
A
#
# COMPACT_ATOMS: atom_id res chain seq x y z
N MET A 1 -29.53 32.91 41.56
CA MET A 1 -28.08 33.12 41.32
C MET A 1 -27.16 32.09 42.01
N GLN A 2 -27.68 31.09 42.75
CA GLN A 2 -26.88 30.18 43.59
C GLN A 2 -26.12 29.07 42.84
N ASN A 3 -26.55 28.63 41.65
CA ASN A 3 -25.83 27.58 40.90
C ASN A 3 -24.59 28.06 40.14
N LYS A 4 -24.27 29.37 40.17
CA LYS A 4 -23.13 29.93 39.40
C LYS A 4 -21.77 29.40 39.88
N GLY A 5 -21.61 29.10 41.18
CA GLY A 5 -20.37 28.58 41.74
C GLY A 5 -20.08 27.13 41.29
N VAL A 6 -21.10 26.28 41.31
CA VAL A 6 -21.00 24.88 40.86
C VAL A 6 -20.69 24.84 39.36
N ILE A 7 -21.38 25.65 38.55
CA ILE A 7 -21.12 25.73 37.10
C ILE A 7 -19.68 26.17 36.82
N ARG A 8 -19.14 27.15 37.57
CA ARG A 8 -17.76 27.61 37.41
C ARG A 8 -16.73 26.54 37.79
N LEU A 9 -17.00 25.75 38.84
CA LEU A 9 -16.15 24.63 39.22
C LEU A 9 -16.11 23.55 38.14
N PHE A 10 -17.27 23.13 37.64
CA PHE A 10 -17.35 22.16 36.54
C PHE A 10 -16.65 22.68 35.27
N ALA A 11 -16.80 23.96 34.93
CA ALA A 11 -16.13 24.55 33.78
C ALA A 11 -14.59 24.52 33.93
N ILE A 12 -14.06 24.76 35.13
CA ILE A 12 -12.62 24.70 35.39
C ILE A 12 -12.10 23.27 35.26
N ILE A 13 -12.77 22.29 35.87
CA ILE A 13 -12.39 20.87 35.77
C ILE A 13 -12.44 20.41 34.31
N PHE A 14 -13.49 20.78 33.59
CA PHE A 14 -13.64 20.46 32.17
C PHE A 14 -12.53 21.08 31.32
N ALA A 15 -12.19 22.36 31.56
CA ALA A 15 -11.08 23.01 30.87
C ALA A 15 -9.74 22.30 31.14
N LEU A 16 -9.48 21.87 32.38
CA LEU A 16 -8.28 21.08 32.71
C LEU A 16 -8.28 19.72 32.00
N ALA A 17 -9.42 19.05 31.91
CA ALA A 17 -9.54 17.79 31.17
C ALA A 17 -9.26 17.97 29.66
N CYS A 18 -9.75 19.05 29.06
CA CYS A 18 -9.45 19.40 27.67
C CYS A 18 -7.96 19.69 27.45
N LEU A 19 -7.33 20.44 28.37
CA LEU A 19 -5.89 20.71 28.31
C LEU A 19 -5.07 19.43 28.43
N TYR A 20 -5.46 18.51 29.31
CA TYR A 20 -4.83 17.20 29.44
C TYR A 20 -4.92 16.42 28.13
N GLN A 21 -6.10 16.30 27.50
CA GLN A 21 -6.24 15.63 26.20
C GLN A 21 -5.43 16.30 25.09
N LEU A 22 -5.44 17.63 25.01
CA LEU A 22 -4.72 18.38 23.98
C LEU A 22 -3.19 18.25 24.13
N SER A 23 -2.71 18.09 25.37
CA SER A 23 -1.28 17.97 25.65
C SER A 23 -0.64 16.73 25.00
N PHE A 24 -1.33 15.59 24.96
CA PHE A 24 -0.86 14.39 24.27
C PHE A 24 -0.72 14.63 22.76
N THR A 25 -1.73 15.24 22.15
CA THR A 25 -1.69 15.61 20.73
C THR A 25 -0.55 16.57 20.41
N TYR A 26 -0.28 17.53 21.30
CA TYR A 26 0.84 18.45 21.12
C TYR A 26 2.19 17.73 21.14
N VAL A 27 2.39 16.79 22.08
CA VAL A 27 3.65 16.04 22.18
C VAL A 27 3.81 15.05 21.03
N ALA A 28 2.74 14.36 20.62
CA ALA A 28 2.77 13.49 19.44
C ALA A 28 3.19 14.25 18.18
N ASN A 29 2.58 15.42 17.94
CA ASN A 29 2.92 16.28 16.80
C ASN A 29 4.36 16.80 16.86
N LYS A 30 4.88 17.12 18.06
CA LYS A 30 6.28 17.54 18.21
C LYS A 30 7.23 16.45 17.72
N VAL A 31 7.01 15.22 18.19
CA VAL A 31 7.85 14.08 17.82
C VAL A 31 7.73 13.74 16.33
N GLU A 32 6.55 13.89 15.74
CA GLU A 32 6.36 13.73 14.29
C GLU A 32 7.06 14.79 13.46
N ASN A 33 7.06 16.05 13.92
CA ASN A 33 7.79 17.13 13.28
C ASN A 33 9.32 16.89 13.34
N ASP A 34 9.83 16.42 14.48
CA ASP A 34 11.24 16.05 14.62
C ASP A 34 11.60 14.91 13.65
N ALA A 35 10.71 13.93 13.48
CA ALA A 35 10.88 12.84 12.52
C ALA A 35 10.87 13.32 11.07
N GLU A 36 10.03 14.31 10.75
CA GLU A 36 9.93 14.92 9.42
C GLU A 36 11.17 15.73 9.06
N GLU A 37 11.68 16.51 10.01
CA GLU A 37 12.93 17.25 9.88
C GLU A 37 14.12 16.31 9.68
N TYR A 38 14.17 15.20 10.44
CA TYR A 38 15.19 14.16 10.28
C TYR A 38 15.11 13.47 8.91
N ALA A 39 13.90 13.21 8.43
CA ALA A 39 13.65 12.48 7.19
C ALA A 39 13.98 13.28 5.93
N GLN A 40 13.89 14.62 5.97
CA GLN A 40 14.09 15.49 4.79
C GLN A 40 13.29 15.05 3.56
N GLY A 41 12.07 14.54 3.78
CA GLY A 41 11.18 14.01 2.72
C GLY A 41 11.36 12.53 2.37
N ASP A 42 12.30 11.81 2.99
CA ASP A 42 12.47 10.36 2.82
C ASP A 42 11.55 9.58 3.79
N LEU A 43 10.48 9.00 3.24
CA LEU A 43 9.49 8.24 4.01
C LEU A 43 10.09 7.04 4.75
N ALA A 44 11.08 6.36 4.17
CA ALA A 44 11.70 5.21 4.81
C ALA A 44 12.54 5.62 6.03
N LYS A 45 13.19 6.80 5.96
CA LYS A 45 13.89 7.37 7.12
C LYS A 45 12.93 7.86 8.20
N LYS A 46 11.82 8.51 7.82
CA LYS A 46 10.77 8.93 8.76
C LYS A 46 10.25 7.74 9.56
N GLN A 47 9.89 6.66 8.87
CA GLN A 47 9.37 5.46 9.53
C GLN A 47 10.38 4.85 10.49
N ARG A 48 11.64 4.68 10.07
CA ARG A 48 12.69 4.13 10.94
C ARG A 48 12.93 4.96 12.19
N TYR A 49 12.87 6.29 12.06
CA TYR A 49 12.99 7.20 13.19
C TYR A 49 11.84 7.00 14.16
N LEU A 50 10.59 7.02 13.67
CA LEU A 50 9.38 6.80 14.48
C LEU A 50 9.39 5.43 15.16
N ASP A 51 9.83 4.39 14.47
CA ASP A 51 9.96 3.04 15.05
C ASP A 51 10.98 3.02 16.21
N SER A 52 12.09 3.75 16.07
CA SER A 52 13.17 3.77 17.08
C SER A 52 12.82 4.54 18.36
N ILE A 53 11.94 5.55 18.25
CA ILE A 53 11.48 6.36 19.37
C ILE A 53 10.19 5.82 20.00
N ASN A 54 9.55 4.84 19.35
CA ASN A 54 8.24 4.35 19.75
C ASN A 54 8.18 3.87 21.21
N SER A 55 9.24 3.19 21.65
CA SER A 55 9.39 2.69 23.02
C SER A 55 10.09 3.67 23.96
N GLN A 56 10.46 4.87 23.51
CA GLN A 56 11.14 5.85 24.34
C GLN A 56 10.13 6.74 25.07
N THR A 57 10.43 7.09 26.31
CA THR A 57 9.65 8.06 27.10
C THR A 57 9.81 9.45 26.51
N VAL A 58 8.73 10.00 25.98
CA VAL A 58 8.73 11.33 25.34
C VAL A 58 7.89 12.35 26.10
N TYR A 59 7.07 11.90 27.06
CA TYR A 59 6.22 12.78 27.85
C TYR A 59 6.25 12.42 29.34
N ASN A 60 6.60 13.40 30.18
CA ASN A 60 6.61 13.27 31.62
C ASN A 60 5.74 14.37 32.24
N LEU A 61 4.68 13.97 32.95
CA LEU A 61 3.72 14.86 33.59
C LEU A 61 3.98 15.01 35.10
N GLY A 62 5.11 14.52 35.61
CA GLY A 62 5.51 14.54 37.01
C GLY A 62 4.79 13.53 37.91
N ILE A 63 3.65 13.01 37.46
CA ILE A 63 2.86 11.95 38.13
C ILE A 63 3.05 10.61 37.43
N ASP A 64 3.25 10.63 36.11
CA ASP A 64 3.38 9.45 35.27
C ASP A 64 4.25 9.78 34.05
N GLU A 65 4.86 8.74 33.49
CA GLU A 65 5.73 8.79 32.32
C GLU A 65 5.09 8.02 31.17
N PHE A 66 5.04 8.64 30.00
CA PHE A 66 4.42 8.07 28.81
C PHE A 66 5.46 7.93 27.68
N THR A 67 5.48 6.74 27.10
CA THR A 67 6.21 6.43 25.87
C THR A 67 5.54 7.07 24.66
N TYR A 68 6.27 7.20 23.54
CA TYR A 68 5.68 7.72 22.31
C TYR A 68 4.47 6.90 21.85
N ALA A 69 4.54 5.56 21.96
CA ALA A 69 3.42 4.68 21.67
C ALA A 69 2.16 5.04 22.47
N GLU A 70 2.30 5.24 23.78
CA GLU A 70 1.18 5.58 24.66
C GLU A 70 0.64 6.99 24.42
N VAL A 71 1.54 7.94 24.14
CA VAL A 71 1.16 9.31 23.76
C VAL A 71 0.38 9.29 22.44
N LYS A 72 0.79 8.46 21.48
CA LYS A 72 0.12 8.30 20.18
C LYS A 72 -1.24 7.64 20.31
N GLU A 73 -1.39 6.67 21.21
CA GLU A 73 -2.68 6.04 21.51
C GLU A 73 -3.67 7.01 22.18
N LYS A 74 -3.18 7.90 23.05
CA LYS A 74 -3.97 8.92 23.75
C LYS A 74 -4.22 10.18 22.92
N GLU A 75 -3.59 10.28 21.76
CA GLU A 75 -3.79 11.39 20.84
C GLU A 75 -5.24 11.42 20.34
N ILE A 76 -5.75 12.62 20.07
CA ILE A 76 -7.06 12.78 19.45
C ILE A 76 -7.05 12.12 18.06
N ASN A 77 -8.04 11.24 17.82
CA ASN A 77 -8.28 10.62 16.52
C ASN A 77 -8.74 11.68 15.49
N LEU A 78 -7.75 12.35 14.90
CA LEU A 78 -7.96 13.30 13.82
C LEU A 78 -8.26 12.51 12.53
N GLY A 79 -9.28 12.96 11.78
CA GLY A 79 -9.61 12.38 10.48
C GLY A 79 -8.50 12.60 9.43
N LEU A 80 -8.59 11.88 8.31
CA LEU A 80 -7.60 11.96 7.22
C LEU A 80 -7.38 13.39 6.69
N ASP A 81 -8.47 14.18 6.64
CA ASP A 81 -8.46 15.59 6.26
C ASP A 81 -7.61 16.46 7.19
N LEU A 82 -7.57 16.12 8.48
CA LEU A 82 -6.86 16.89 9.51
C LEU A 82 -5.45 16.36 9.81
N ARG A 83 -5.19 15.08 9.56
CA ARG A 83 -3.85 14.46 9.70
C ARG A 83 -3.02 14.49 8.43
N GLY A 84 -3.63 14.74 7.28
CA GLY A 84 -2.93 14.67 6.00
C GLY A 84 -2.34 13.28 5.76
N GLY A 85 -3.19 12.25 5.72
CA GLY A 85 -2.74 10.92 5.29
C GLY A 85 -2.82 10.77 3.77
N MET A 86 -1.95 9.92 3.22
CA MET A 86 -2.03 9.52 1.82
C MET A 86 -3.28 8.65 1.63
N ASN A 87 -4.23 9.08 0.80
CA ASN A 87 -5.32 8.21 0.35
C ASN A 87 -4.73 7.17 -0.60
N VAL A 88 -4.27 6.04 -0.06
CA VAL A 88 -3.78 4.91 -0.85
C VAL A 88 -4.97 4.00 -1.12
N ILE A 89 -5.56 4.12 -2.30
CA ILE A 89 -6.33 3.02 -2.86
C ILE A 89 -5.27 2.04 -3.38
N LEU A 90 -5.13 0.89 -2.71
CA LEU A 90 -4.32 -0.20 -3.24
C LEU A 90 -5.09 -0.79 -4.43
N GLU A 91 -4.92 -0.20 -5.60
CA GLU A 91 -5.35 -0.82 -6.84
C GLU A 91 -4.47 -2.04 -7.06
N VAL A 92 -5.07 -3.23 -7.06
CA VAL A 92 -4.34 -4.45 -7.42
C VAL A 92 -3.96 -4.30 -8.88
N SER A 93 -2.66 -4.11 -9.15
CA SER A 93 -2.20 -4.00 -10.52
C SER A 93 -2.37 -5.35 -11.21
N VAL A 94 -3.08 -5.38 -12.33
CA VAL A 94 -3.19 -6.56 -13.20
C VAL A 94 -1.81 -7.15 -13.52
N LYS A 95 -0.78 -6.29 -13.60
CA LYS A 95 0.62 -6.66 -13.74
C LYS A 95 1.13 -7.58 -12.62
N ASP A 96 0.80 -7.26 -11.38
CA ASP A 96 1.26 -8.02 -10.22
C ASP A 96 0.52 -9.35 -10.12
N ILE A 97 -0.77 -9.39 -10.47
CA ILE A 97 -1.51 -10.65 -10.65
C ILE A 97 -0.84 -11.50 -11.72
N LEU A 98 -0.61 -10.95 -12.92
CA LEU A 98 0.04 -11.69 -14.01
C LEU A 98 1.45 -12.17 -13.66
N ARG A 99 2.17 -11.40 -12.85
CA ARG A 99 3.48 -11.80 -12.34
C ARG A 99 3.35 -13.00 -11.41
N GLU A 100 2.40 -12.98 -10.48
CA GLU A 100 2.16 -14.10 -9.56
C GLU A 100 1.68 -15.36 -10.30
N LEU A 101 0.85 -15.19 -11.33
CA LEU A 101 0.36 -16.29 -12.17
C LEU A 101 1.42 -16.85 -13.14
N SER A 102 2.55 -16.16 -13.33
CA SER A 102 3.63 -16.63 -14.18
C SER A 102 4.55 -17.61 -13.46
N ASN A 103 5.01 -18.64 -14.16
CA ASN A 103 5.90 -19.64 -13.58
C ASN A 103 7.35 -19.14 -13.44
N ASP A 104 7.77 -18.21 -14.31
CA ASP A 104 9.05 -17.51 -14.19
C ASP A 104 8.89 -15.98 -14.36
N PRO A 105 8.57 -15.26 -13.28
CA PRO A 105 8.47 -13.80 -13.26
C PRO A 105 9.73 -13.05 -13.71
N ARG A 106 10.89 -13.72 -13.73
CA ARG A 106 12.18 -13.13 -14.07
C ARG A 106 12.57 -13.37 -15.52
N ASN A 107 11.74 -14.05 -16.29
CA ASN A 107 11.98 -14.28 -17.71
C ASN A 107 12.11 -12.93 -18.46
N PRO A 108 13.20 -12.70 -19.21
CA PRO A 108 13.41 -11.48 -19.98
C PRO A 108 12.27 -11.14 -20.94
N VAL A 109 11.61 -12.16 -21.52
CA VAL A 109 10.46 -11.99 -22.44
C VAL A 109 9.25 -11.45 -21.70
N LEU A 110 8.95 -11.97 -20.50
CA LEU A 110 7.85 -11.48 -19.66
C LEU A 110 8.12 -10.07 -19.15
N GLN A 111 9.35 -9.80 -18.69
CA GLN A 111 9.73 -8.46 -18.24
C GLN A 111 9.61 -7.42 -19.34
N GLU A 112 10.05 -7.76 -20.55
CA GLU A 112 9.91 -6.89 -21.72
C GLU A 112 8.44 -6.70 -22.10
N ALA A 113 7.61 -7.76 -22.04
CA ALA A 113 6.17 -7.67 -22.29
C ALA A 113 5.48 -6.74 -21.28
N PHE A 114 5.80 -6.85 -19.99
CA PHE A 114 5.29 -5.93 -18.96
C PHE A 114 5.70 -4.49 -19.23
N GLN A 115 6.97 -4.23 -19.59
CA GLN A 115 7.44 -2.88 -19.90
C GLN A 115 6.76 -2.27 -21.13
N ARG A 116 6.48 -3.07 -22.16
CA ARG A 116 5.73 -2.61 -23.34
C ARG A 116 4.25 -2.38 -23.01
N ALA A 117 3.65 -3.28 -22.22
CA ALA A 117 2.27 -3.14 -21.76
C ALA A 117 2.08 -1.88 -20.91
N ASP A 118 3.01 -1.58 -19.98
CA ASP A 118 2.97 -0.36 -19.17
C ASP A 118 2.96 0.92 -20.03
N LYS A 119 3.66 0.92 -21.17
CA LYS A 119 3.67 2.05 -22.12
C LYS A 119 2.40 2.13 -22.97
N LYS A 120 1.73 1.00 -23.25
CA LYS A 120 0.49 0.96 -24.04
C LYS A 120 -0.74 1.29 -23.18
N ALA A 121 -0.77 0.82 -21.93
CA ALA A 121 -1.89 0.96 -20.99
C ALA A 121 -2.15 2.40 -20.51
N THR A 122 -1.19 3.33 -20.64
CA THR A 122 -1.35 4.75 -20.28
C THR A 122 -2.32 5.52 -21.18
N THR A 123 -2.81 4.93 -22.26
CA THR A 123 -3.41 5.67 -23.39
C THR A 123 -4.85 5.27 -23.73
N GLY A 124 -5.42 4.26 -23.07
CA GLY A 124 -6.70 3.70 -23.50
C GLY A 124 -7.51 3.08 -22.37
N GLN A 125 -8.82 3.09 -22.58
CA GLN A 125 -9.86 2.42 -21.78
C GLN A 125 -9.82 0.88 -21.93
N ASP A 126 -8.75 0.36 -22.54
CA ASP A 126 -8.55 -1.05 -22.84
C ASP A 126 -7.86 -1.76 -21.68
N ASN A 127 -8.33 -2.97 -21.38
CA ASN A 127 -7.88 -3.81 -20.28
C ASN A 127 -6.36 -4.05 -20.38
N TYR A 128 -5.58 -3.73 -19.34
CA TYR A 128 -4.12 -3.93 -19.25
C TYR A 128 -3.69 -5.32 -19.75
N LEU A 129 -4.51 -6.32 -19.45
CA LEU A 129 -4.32 -7.71 -19.87
C LEU A 129 -4.24 -7.87 -21.40
N SER A 130 -5.06 -7.15 -22.16
CA SER A 130 -5.05 -7.16 -23.63
C SER A 130 -3.75 -6.57 -24.17
N SER A 131 -3.34 -5.41 -23.64
CA SER A 131 -2.07 -4.76 -24.02
C SER A 131 -0.85 -5.64 -23.71
N PHE A 132 -0.92 -6.42 -22.63
CA PHE A 132 0.10 -7.41 -22.29
C PHE A 132 0.19 -8.54 -23.32
N PHE A 133 -0.93 -9.18 -23.68
CA PHE A 133 -0.91 -10.26 -24.67
C PHE A 133 -0.45 -9.80 -26.05
N GLU A 134 -0.88 -8.62 -26.48
CA GLU A 134 -0.42 -8.01 -27.74
C GLU A 134 1.10 -7.77 -27.72
N SER A 135 1.61 -7.16 -26.64
CA SER A 135 3.06 -6.92 -26.48
C SER A 135 3.86 -8.21 -26.46
N LEU A 136 3.32 -9.27 -25.84
CA LEU A 136 3.97 -10.57 -25.79
C LEU A 136 4.01 -11.25 -27.17
N GLU A 137 2.94 -11.15 -27.96
CA GLU A 137 2.89 -11.66 -29.34
C GLU A 137 3.85 -10.92 -30.28
N GLU A 138 3.97 -9.60 -30.13
CA GLU A 138 4.97 -8.79 -30.85
C GLU A 138 6.39 -9.27 -30.54
N ILE A 139 6.73 -9.43 -29.26
CA ILE A 139 8.07 -9.91 -28.84
C ILE A 139 8.33 -11.32 -29.36
N LYS A 140 7.33 -12.22 -29.30
CA LYS A 140 7.44 -13.58 -29.85
C LYS A 140 7.75 -13.54 -31.34
N SER A 141 7.08 -12.68 -32.09
CA SER A 141 7.28 -12.51 -33.53
C SER A 141 8.64 -11.90 -33.86
N GLU A 142 9.04 -10.84 -33.15
CA GLU A 142 10.35 -10.17 -33.32
C GLU A 142 11.53 -11.11 -33.05
N LYS A 143 11.42 -11.94 -32.00
CA LYS A 143 12.49 -12.86 -31.58
C LYS A 143 12.37 -14.25 -32.21
N ASN A 144 11.41 -14.48 -33.11
CA ASN A 144 11.10 -15.78 -33.71
C ASN A 144 10.94 -16.89 -32.66
N LEU A 145 10.30 -16.58 -31.53
CA LEU A 145 10.07 -17.51 -30.43
C LEU A 145 8.75 -18.27 -30.66
N ASN A 146 8.86 -19.59 -30.89
CA ASN A 146 7.71 -20.48 -30.99
C ASN A 146 7.36 -21.10 -29.63
N VAL A 147 7.10 -20.24 -28.64
CA VAL A 147 6.78 -20.65 -27.26
C VAL A 147 5.27 -20.47 -27.02
N LYS A 148 4.58 -21.51 -26.54
CA LYS A 148 3.15 -21.40 -26.17
C LYS A 148 2.97 -20.66 -24.85
N LEU A 149 1.81 -20.06 -24.59
CA LEU A 149 1.52 -19.43 -23.30
C LEU A 149 1.54 -20.45 -22.15
N SER A 150 1.16 -21.69 -22.43
CA SER A 150 1.23 -22.84 -21.51
C SER A 150 2.65 -23.36 -21.23
N ASP A 151 3.68 -22.76 -21.84
CA ASP A 151 5.07 -23.15 -21.60
C ASP A 151 5.51 -22.79 -20.17
N PRO A 152 6.31 -23.63 -19.50
CA PRO A 152 6.83 -23.36 -18.16
C PRO A 152 7.68 -22.08 -18.04
N SER A 153 8.21 -21.55 -19.14
CA SER A 153 8.91 -20.25 -19.12
C SER A 153 7.97 -19.05 -19.03
N LEU A 154 6.66 -19.24 -19.27
CA LEU A 154 5.62 -18.22 -19.24
C LEU A 154 4.56 -18.55 -18.17
N PHE A 155 3.39 -19.06 -18.57
CA PHE A 155 2.24 -19.34 -17.69
C PHE A 155 2.00 -20.83 -17.46
N GLY A 156 2.93 -21.72 -17.84
CA GLY A 156 2.87 -23.16 -17.58
C GLY A 156 3.07 -23.55 -16.11
N THR A 157 2.40 -22.86 -15.18
CA THR A 157 2.41 -23.19 -13.75
C THR A 157 1.70 -24.52 -13.51
N LYS A 158 1.97 -25.14 -12.37
CA LYS A 158 1.25 -26.34 -11.95
C LYS A 158 -0.27 -26.12 -11.94
N GLU A 159 -0.71 -24.96 -11.44
CA GLU A 159 -2.12 -24.63 -11.29
C GLU A 159 -2.84 -24.48 -12.64
N LEU A 160 -2.20 -23.84 -13.62
CA LEU A 160 -2.73 -23.76 -14.98
C LEU A 160 -2.75 -25.13 -15.67
N ASN A 161 -1.70 -25.93 -15.49
CA ASN A 161 -1.59 -27.27 -16.06
C ASN A 161 -2.61 -28.25 -15.47
N ASP A 162 -2.93 -28.15 -14.18
CA ASP A 162 -3.95 -28.97 -13.53
C ASP A 162 -5.37 -28.67 -14.07
N LYS A 163 -5.62 -27.43 -14.53
CA LYS A 163 -6.91 -27.02 -15.13
C LYS A 163 -7.01 -27.26 -16.63
N LEU A 164 -6.01 -26.86 -17.41
CA LEU A 164 -6.05 -26.82 -18.88
C LEU A 164 -5.20 -27.92 -19.54
N GLY A 165 -4.30 -28.55 -18.79
CA GLY A 165 -3.32 -29.52 -19.29
C GLY A 165 -2.03 -28.88 -19.82
N PHE A 166 -0.95 -29.65 -19.84
CA PHE A 166 0.42 -29.22 -20.19
C PHE A 166 0.61 -28.64 -21.61
N ASN A 167 -0.36 -28.82 -22.52
CA ASN A 167 -0.28 -28.38 -23.91
C ASN A 167 -1.50 -27.54 -24.31
N ALA A 168 -2.13 -26.87 -23.35
CA ALA A 168 -3.29 -26.01 -23.60
C ALA A 168 -3.03 -25.00 -24.71
N GLU A 169 -4.06 -24.73 -25.51
CA GLU A 169 -3.99 -23.75 -26.59
C GLU A 169 -3.94 -22.32 -26.04
N ASP A 170 -3.21 -21.43 -26.72
CA ASP A 170 -2.97 -20.06 -26.24
C ASP A 170 -4.28 -19.31 -25.93
N ASN A 171 -5.35 -19.55 -26.69
CA ASN A 171 -6.66 -18.95 -26.45
C ASN A 171 -7.30 -19.39 -25.12
N GLN A 172 -7.15 -20.66 -24.74
CA GLN A 172 -7.67 -21.18 -23.48
C GLN A 172 -6.92 -20.60 -22.29
N VAL A 173 -5.61 -20.44 -22.43
CA VAL A 173 -4.76 -19.81 -21.41
C VAL A 173 -5.14 -18.34 -21.22
N LYS A 174 -5.38 -17.60 -22.30
CA LYS A 174 -5.83 -16.19 -22.24
C LYS A 174 -7.16 -16.05 -21.50
N GLU A 175 -8.12 -16.94 -21.77
CA GLU A 175 -9.43 -16.92 -21.12
C GLU A 175 -9.33 -17.19 -19.62
N GLU A 176 -8.54 -18.20 -19.23
CA GLU A 176 -8.31 -18.52 -17.81
C GLU A 176 -7.60 -17.38 -17.07
N LEU A 177 -6.57 -16.78 -17.67
CA LEU A 177 -5.87 -15.62 -17.08
C LEU A 177 -6.81 -14.42 -16.91
N ASN A 178 -7.71 -14.18 -17.87
CA ASN A 178 -8.73 -13.13 -17.75
C ASN A 178 -9.73 -13.45 -16.62
N GLY A 179 -10.14 -14.71 -16.49
CA GLY A 179 -10.99 -15.16 -15.37
C GLY A 179 -10.34 -14.92 -14.01
N GLN A 180 -9.05 -15.25 -13.87
CA GLN A 180 -8.31 -15.08 -12.61
C GLN A 180 -8.05 -13.61 -12.26
N VAL A 181 -7.76 -12.77 -13.26
CA VAL A 181 -7.61 -11.32 -13.06
C VAL A 181 -8.92 -10.67 -12.61
N ASN A 182 -10.07 -11.08 -13.16
CA ASN A 182 -11.37 -10.52 -12.78
C ASN A 182 -11.92 -11.08 -11.45
N ALA A 183 -11.38 -12.19 -10.97
CA ALA A 183 -11.80 -12.83 -9.72
C ALA A 183 -11.01 -12.36 -8.49
N ALA A 184 -9.87 -11.68 -8.70
CA ALA A 184 -9.02 -11.10 -7.67
C ALA A 184 -9.51 -9.70 -7.24
#